data_AF-A0A838QRV9-F1
#
_entry.id   AF-A0A838QRV9-F1
#
_cell.length_a   1.000
_cell.length_b   1.000
_cell.length_c   1.000
_cell.angle_alpha   90.00
_cell.angle_beta   90.00
_cell.angle_gamma   90.00
#
_symmetry.space_group_name_H-M   'P 1'
#
loop_
_entity.id
_entity.type
_entity.pdbx_description
1 polymer ?
#
loop_
_entity_poly.entity_id
_entity_poly.type
_entity_poly.pdbx_seq_one_letter_code
_entity_poly.pdbx_strand_id
1 'polypeptide(L)' 'MPGTILTREYRGRVLQVEVLVDGFSFEGERYKSLTAVAKKVTGAHWNGYLFFGIQKKGAAS' A
#
# COMPACT_ATOMS: atom_id res chain seq x y z
N MET A 1 2.19 10.74 -6.06
CA MET A 1 3.55 11.28 -6.12
C MET A 1 4.49 10.21 -5.60
N PRO A 2 5.59 9.87 -6.28
CA PRO A 2 6.63 9.02 -5.69
C PRO A 2 7.18 9.68 -4.40
N GLY A 3 7.50 8.88 -3.39
CA GLY A 3 7.89 9.34 -2.05
C GLY A 3 6.72 9.54 -1.08
N THR A 4 5.47 9.29 -1.48
CA THR A 4 4.34 9.24 -0.54
C THR A 4 4.42 7.97 0.30
N ILE A 5 4.33 8.09 1.63
CA ILE A 5 4.21 6.93 2.52
C ILE A 5 2.74 6.72 2.88
N LEU A 6 2.23 5.54 2.55
CA LEU A 6 0.91 5.05 2.94
C LEU A 6 1.06 4.30 4.26
N THR A 7 0.33 4.75 5.27
CA THR A 7 0.36 4.14 6.60
C THR A 7 -0.95 3.43 6.88
N ARG A 8 -0.89 2.18 7.36
CA ARG A 8 -2.07 1.41 7.73
C ARG A 8 -1.83 0.61 9.01
N GLU A 9 -2.73 0.74 9.98
CA GLU A 9 -2.74 -0.16 11.13
C GLU A 9 -3.47 -1.47 10.77
N TYR A 10 -2.81 -2.60 11.04
CA TYR A 10 -3.36 -3.92 10.83
C TYR A 10 -2.85 -4.89 11.90
N ARG A 11 -3.77 -5.56 12.62
CA ARG A 11 -3.47 -6.51 13.69
C ARG A 11 -2.47 -5.97 14.74
N GLY A 12 -2.64 -4.70 15.14
CA GLY A 12 -1.76 -4.03 16.11
C GLY A 12 -0.38 -3.67 15.56
N ARG A 13 -0.17 -3.79 14.25
CA ARG A 13 1.06 -3.39 13.58
C ARG A 13 0.80 -2.23 12.62
N VAL A 14 1.68 -1.24 12.65
CA VAL A 14 1.70 -0.16 11.66
C VAL A 14 2.48 -0.61 10.43
N LEU A 15 1.81 -0.65 9.30
CA LEU A 15 2.38 -0.93 7.98
C LEU A 15 2.71 0.39 7.30
N GLN A 16 3.92 0.51 6.75
CA GLN A 16 4.34 1.68 5.98
C GLN A 16 4.74 1.23 4.58
N VAL A 17 4.04 1.76 3.58
CA VAL A 17 4.27 1.45 2.17
C VAL A 17 4.64 2.73 1.45
N GLU A 18 5.85 2.78 0.90
CA GLU A 18 6.29 3.91 0.10
C GLU A 18 5.81 3.73 -1.35
N VAL A 19 5.25 4.79 -1.92
CA VAL A 19 4.90 4.85 -3.34
C VAL A 19 6.18 5.17 -4.12
N LEU A 20 6.58 4.26 -5.00
CA LEU A 20 7.69 4.46 -5.93
C LEU A 20 7.16 4.97 -7.28
N VAL A 21 8.07 5.30 -8.19
CA VAL A 21 7.72 5.71 -9.57
C VAL A 21 7.05 4.55 -10.32
N ASP A 22 7.51 3.33 -10.08
CA ASP A 22 7.16 2.11 -10.81
C ASP A 22 6.44 1.06 -9.94
N GLY A 23 6.05 1.42 -8.71
CA GLY A 23 5.40 0.48 -7.80
C GLY A 23 5.36 0.96 -6.35
N PHE A 24 5.65 0.04 -5.44
CA PHE A 24 5.55 0.26 -4.00
C PHE A 24 6.73 -0.41 -3.28
N SER A 25 7.23 0.19 -2.21
CA SER A 25 8.21 -0.42 -1.31
C SER A 25 7.55 -0.72 0.03
N PHE A 26 7.71 -1.94 0.53
CA PHE A 26 7.23 -2.35 1.85
C PHE A 26 8.31 -3.20 2.51
N GLU A 27 8.78 -2.79 3.70
CA GLU A 27 9.83 -3.48 4.46
C GLU A 27 11.13 -3.72 3.68
N GLY A 28 11.48 -2.82 2.76
CA GLY A 28 12.66 -2.94 1.91
C GLY A 28 12.48 -3.83 0.68
N GLU A 29 11.29 -4.42 0.47
CA GLU A 29 10.96 -5.22 -0.70
C GLU A 29 10.07 -4.41 -1.67
N ARG A 30 10.32 -4.55 -2.98
CA ARG A 30 9.57 -3.87 -4.04
C ARG A 30 8.39 -4.69 -4.55
N TYR A 31 7.25 -4.03 -4.71
CA TYR A 31 5.98 -4.62 -5.14
C TYR A 31 5.39 -3.85 -6.33
N LYS A 32 4.86 -4.58 -7.31
CA LYS A 32 4.23 -3.99 -8.51
C LYS A 32 2.82 -3.43 -8.24
N SER A 33 2.21 -3.74 -7.10
CA SER A 33 0.87 -3.25 -6.74
C SER A 33 0.59 -3.32 -5.24
N LEU A 34 -0.34 -2.50 -4.75
CA LEU A 34 -0.83 -2.56 -3.37
C LEU A 34 -1.52 -3.89 -3.03
N THR A 35 -2.13 -4.55 -4.01
CA THR A 35 -2.71 -5.89 -3.82
C THR A 35 -1.63 -6.91 -3.47
N ALA A 36 -0.44 -6.80 -4.09
CA ALA A 36 0.68 -7.68 -3.75
C ALA A 36 1.18 -7.43 -2.32
N VAL A 37 1.24 -6.17 -1.89
CA VAL A 37 1.57 -5.83 -0.49
C VAL A 37 0.48 -6.34 0.47
N ALA A 38 -0.79 -6.10 0.17
CA ALA A 38 -1.91 -6.57 0.99
C ALA A 38 -1.91 -8.10 1.11
N LYS A 39 -1.60 -8.82 0.03
CA LYS A 39 -1.46 -10.28 0.05
C LYS A 39 -0.27 -10.73 0.90
N LYS A 40 0.88 -10.06 0.83
CA LYS A 40 2.05 -10.33 1.69
C LYS A 40 1.69 -10.19 3.17
N VAL A 41 0.97 -9.12 3.52
CA VAL A 41 0.60 -8.81 4.90
C VAL A 41 -0.50 -9.72 5.44
N THR A 42 -1.56 -9.94 4.66
CA THR A 42 -2.78 -10.63 5.13
C THR A 42 -2.76 -12.13 4.85
N GLY A 43 -1.90 -12.60 3.93
CA GLY A 43 -1.91 -13.97 3.42
C GLY A 43 -3.05 -14.28 2.45
N ALA A 44 -3.98 -13.34 2.24
CA ALA A 44 -5.18 -13.52 1.42
C ALA A 44 -5.25 -12.48 0.30
N HIS A 45 -6.00 -12.79 -0.76
CA HIS A 45 -6.22 -11.83 -1.83
C HIS A 45 -7.21 -10.74 -1.37
N TRP A 46 -6.71 -9.51 -1.24
CA TRP A 46 -7.50 -8.32 -0.90
C TRP A 46 -7.35 -7.25 -1.98
N ASN A 47 -8.37 -6.42 -2.16
CA ASN A 47 -8.21 -5.20 -2.94
C ASN A 47 -7.25 -4.25 -2.18
N GLY A 48 -6.03 -4.07 -2.71
CA GLY A 48 -5.01 -3.28 -2.04
C GLY A 48 -5.43 -1.84 -1.74
N TYR A 49 -6.12 -1.17 -2.67
CA TYR A 49 -6.57 0.21 -2.44
C TYR A 49 -7.55 0.30 -1.28
N LEU A 50 -8.51 -0.62 -1.20
CA LEU A 50 -9.45 -0.68 -0.07
C LEU A 50 -8.74 -1.04 1.24
N PHE A 51 -7.79 -1.98 1.21
CA PHE A 51 -7.01 -2.37 2.37
C PHE A 51 -6.22 -1.19 2.97
N PHE A 52 -5.61 -0.37 2.11
CA PHE A 52 -4.88 0.84 2.51
C PHE A 52 -5.78 2.07 2.69
N GLY A 53 -7.11 1.93 2.60
CA GLY A 53 -8.04 3.05 2.75
C GLY A 53 -7.88 4.15 1.69
N ILE A 54 -7.26 3.83 0.56
CA ILE A 54 -7.08 4.75 -0.55
C ILE A 54 -8.41 4.78 -1.30
N GLN A 55 -9.29 5.69 -0.90
CA GLN A 55 -10.35 6.10 -1.80
C GLN A 55 -9.69 6.69 -3.05
N LYS A 56 -10.19 6.35 -4.24
CA LYS A 56 -9.94 7.17 -5.43
C LYS A 56 -10.49 8.57 -5.15
N LYS A 57 -9.78 9.40 -4.38
CA LYS A 57 -9.86 10.83 -4.58
C LYS A 57 -9.29 11.02 -5.97
N GLY A 58 -10.17 11.35 -6.92
CA GLY A 58 -9.74 11.98 -8.16
C GLY A 58 -8.68 13.03 -7.79
N ALA A 59 -7.63 13.09 -8.61
CA ALA A 59 -6.54 14.04 -8.50
C ALA A 59 -6.98 15.29 -7.74
N ALA A 60 -6.37 15.53 -6.58
CA ALA A 60 -6.60 16.76 -5.83
C ALA A 60 -6.47 17.92 -6.82
N SER A 61 -7.58 18.66 -6.98
CA SER A 61 -7.64 19.94 -7.67
C SER A 61 -6.86 20.99 -6.89
#